data_AF-A0A7X6Q667-F1
#
_entry.id   AF-A0A7X6Q667-F1
#
_cell.length_a   1.000
_cell.length_b   1.000
_cell.length_c   1.000
_cell.angle_alpha   90.00
_cell.angle_beta   90.00
_cell.angle_gamma   90.00
#
_symmetry.space_group_name_H-M   'P 1'
#
loop_
_entity.id
_entity.type
_entity.pdbx_description
1 polymer ?
#
loop_
_entity_poly.entity_id
_entity_poly.type
_entity_poly.pdbx_seq_one_letter_code
_entity_poly.pdbx_strand_id
1 'polypeptide(L)'
;MSSIDIDEIKSWLRLSMEPGIGPVTGRELLSKIGLPQLIFDSSYSTLERYCDSTIARQLSAAPSTEIEERIELSLHWLQSNPLHGILTWSDDN
;
A
#
# COMPACT_ATOMS: atom_id res chain seq x y z
N MET A 1 2.36 -15.50 -16.25
CA MET A 1 2.64 -14.31 -15.43
C MET A 1 1.30 -13.82 -14.93
N SER A 2 1.12 -13.68 -13.62
CA SER A 2 -0.10 -13.09 -13.06
C SER A 2 -0.13 -11.61 -13.43
N SER A 3 -1.22 -11.14 -14.03
CA SER A 3 -1.43 -9.70 -14.21
C SER A 3 -1.93 -9.15 -12.89
N ILE A 4 -1.06 -8.49 -12.14
CA ILE A 4 -1.43 -7.72 -10.94
C ILE A 4 -2.42 -6.64 -11.37
N ASP A 5 -3.49 -6.44 -10.59
CA ASP A 5 -4.51 -5.44 -10.91
C ASP A 5 -3.97 -4.02 -10.68
N ILE A 6 -4.45 -3.04 -11.45
CA ILE A 6 -4.04 -1.64 -11.30
C ILE A 6 -4.42 -1.10 -9.91
N ASP A 7 -5.54 -1.55 -9.35
CA ASP A 7 -5.95 -1.17 -7.99
C ASP A 7 -5.14 -1.89 -6.90
N GLU A 8 -4.51 -3.03 -7.19
CA GLU A 8 -3.53 -3.63 -6.26
C GLU A 8 -2.22 -2.83 -6.29
N ILE A 9 -1.76 -2.45 -7.49
CA ILE A 9 -0.59 -1.58 -7.69
C ILE A 9 -0.77 -0.24 -6.97
N LYS A 10 -1.96 0.38 -7.05
CA LYS A 10 -2.28 1.62 -6.30
C LYS A 10 -2.09 1.43 -4.81
N SER A 11 -2.59 0.34 -4.22
CA SER A 11 -2.46 0.09 -2.78
C SER A 11 -1.02 -0.23 -2.36
N TRP A 12 -0.24 -0.95 -3.17
CA TRP A 12 1.20 -1.13 -2.93
C TRP A 12 1.97 0.19 -3.01
N LEU A 13 1.69 1.03 -4.01
CA LEU A 13 2.26 2.37 -4.13
C LEU A 13 1.89 3.22 -2.91
N ARG A 14 0.61 3.29 -2.52
CA ARG A 14 0.14 4.00 -1.32
C ARG A 14 0.93 3.56 -0.09
N LEU A 15 0.98 2.25 0.20
CA LEU A 15 1.66 1.72 1.39
C LEU A 15 3.17 2.02 1.39
N SER A 16 3.80 2.09 0.22
CA SER A 16 5.23 2.48 0.09
C SER A 16 5.49 3.99 0.29
N MET A 17 4.43 4.81 0.28
CA MET A 17 4.49 6.28 0.32
C MET A 17 3.82 6.89 1.57
N GLU A 18 2.97 6.16 2.28
CA GLU A 18 2.22 6.66 3.43
C GLU A 18 3.18 6.93 4.63
N PRO A 19 3.28 8.18 5.12
CA PRO A 19 4.40 8.61 5.96
C PRO A 19 4.40 7.99 7.35
N GLY A 20 5.60 7.76 7.91
CA GLY A 20 5.79 7.18 9.24
C GLY A 20 5.72 5.65 9.28
N ILE A 21 5.31 4.98 8.20
CA ILE A 21 5.31 3.51 8.12
C ILE A 21 6.73 3.01 7.82
N GLY A 22 7.42 2.55 8.86
CA GLY A 22 8.71 1.87 8.72
C GLY A 22 8.57 0.44 8.18
N PRO A 23 9.66 -0.17 7.67
CA PRO A 23 9.62 -1.52 7.08
C PRO A 23 9.21 -2.61 8.09
N VAL A 24 9.40 -2.38 9.39
CA VAL A 24 8.90 -3.28 10.45
C VAL A 24 7.38 -3.23 10.53
N THR A 25 6.80 -2.04 10.69
CA THR A 25 5.34 -1.83 10.77
C THR A 25 4.62 -2.26 9.49
N GLY A 26 5.18 -1.92 8.32
CA GLY A 26 4.64 -2.37 7.03
C GLY A 26 4.62 -3.89 6.92
N ARG A 27 5.74 -4.57 7.27
CA ARG A 27 5.81 -6.04 7.30
C ARG A 27 4.86 -6.65 8.33
N GLU A 28 4.70 -6.04 9.50
CA GLU A 28 3.76 -6.53 10.51
C GLU A 28 2.33 -6.47 10.01
N LEU A 29 1.87 -5.31 9.53
CA LEU A 29 0.53 -5.13 8.94
C LEU A 29 0.27 -6.16 7.82
N LEU A 30 1.19 -6.29 6.86
CA LEU A 30 1.12 -7.27 5.78
C LEU A 30 1.01 -8.71 6.34
N SER A 31 1.79 -9.07 7.36
CA SER A 31 1.77 -10.40 7.99
C SER A 31 0.53 -10.71 8.86
N LYS A 32 -0.31 -9.70 9.17
CA LYS A 32 -1.49 -9.83 10.04
C LYS A 32 -2.81 -9.61 9.31
N ILE A 33 -2.81 -8.80 8.26
CA ILE A 33 -4.01 -8.39 7.50
C ILE A 33 -3.96 -8.94 6.07
N GLY A 34 -2.77 -9.20 5.51
CA GLY A 34 -2.59 -9.59 4.12
C GLY A 34 -2.32 -8.39 3.22
N LEU A 35 -2.81 -8.45 1.98
CA LEU A 35 -2.54 -7.48 0.91
C LEU A 35 -2.88 -6.02 1.30
N PRO A 36 -2.18 -5.01 0.75
CA PRO A 36 -2.40 -3.60 1.08
C PRO A 36 -3.85 -3.12 0.95
N GLN A 37 -4.64 -3.63 0.01
CA GLN A 37 -6.07 -3.32 -0.11
C GLN A 37 -6.83 -3.61 1.20
N LEU A 38 -6.60 -4.77 1.80
CA LEU A 38 -7.20 -5.19 3.07
C LEU A 38 -6.74 -4.33 4.25
N ILE A 39 -5.55 -3.71 4.17
CA ILE A 39 -5.05 -2.75 5.17
C ILE A 39 -5.83 -1.43 5.10
N PHE A 40 -6.16 -0.94 3.90
CA PHE A 40 -6.93 0.30 3.72
C PHE A 40 -8.44 0.12 3.93
N ASP A 41 -8.98 -1.07 3.62
CA ASP A 41 -10.38 -1.43 3.94
C ASP A 41 -10.59 -1.77 5.43
N SER A 42 -9.51 -1.94 6.21
CA SER A 42 -9.57 -2.27 7.64
C SER A 42 -10.01 -1.09 8.50
N SER A 43 -10.84 -1.37 9.51
CA SER A 43 -11.22 -0.37 10.50
C SER A 43 -10.02 0.11 11.33
N TYR A 44 -10.07 1.36 11.78
CA TYR A 44 -9.15 1.90 12.80
C TYR A 44 -8.90 0.93 13.98
N SER A 45 -9.98 0.34 14.51
CA SER A 45 -9.98 -0.60 15.64
C SER A 45 -9.39 -1.99 15.33
N THR A 46 -9.08 -2.25 14.06
CA THR A 46 -8.32 -3.42 13.60
C THR A 46 -6.85 -3.03 13.45
N LEU A 47 -6.56 -1.87 12.86
CA LEU A 47 -5.22 -1.35 12.60
C LEU A 47 -4.45 -0.98 13.89
N GLU A 48 -5.12 -0.36 14.87
CA GLU A 48 -4.55 0.03 16.19
C GLU A 48 -4.02 -1.17 17.00
N ARG A 49 -4.31 -2.40 16.59
CA ARG A 49 -3.77 -3.63 17.19
C ARG A 49 -2.36 -4.00 16.71
N TYR A 50 -1.91 -3.38 15.62
CA TYR A 50 -0.70 -3.74 14.87
C TYR A 50 0.19 -2.54 14.51
N CYS A 51 -0.27 -1.30 14.75
CA CYS A 51 0.51 -0.08 14.58
C CYS A 51 0.03 1.03 15.52
N ASP A 52 0.85 2.07 15.72
CA ASP A 52 0.49 3.24 16.52
C ASP A 52 -0.83 3.88 16.07
N SER A 53 -1.59 4.43 17.01
CA SER A 53 -2.90 5.07 16.77
C SER A 53 -2.87 6.16 15.69
N THR A 54 -1.78 6.92 15.58
CA THR A 54 -1.57 7.89 14.49
C THR A 54 -1.54 7.21 13.11
N ILE A 55 -0.81 6.10 12.99
CA ILE A 55 -0.70 5.33 11.74
C ILE A 55 -2.01 4.60 11.44
N ALA A 56 -2.66 4.01 12.46
CA ALA A 56 -3.97 3.39 12.32
C ALA A 56 -5.03 4.37 11.79
N ARG A 57 -5.02 5.61 12.29
CA ARG A 57 -5.91 6.68 11.82
C ARG A 57 -5.62 7.08 10.38
N GLN A 58 -4.34 7.22 10.03
CA GLN A 58 -3.89 7.60 8.68
C GLN A 58 -4.25 6.54 7.64
N LEU A 59 -4.00 5.26 7.94
CA LEU A 59 -4.37 4.12 7.08
C LEU A 59 -5.89 4.00 6.89
N SER A 60 -6.67 4.21 7.96
CA SER A 60 -8.15 4.18 7.91
C SER A 60 -8.80 5.39 7.21
N ALA A 61 -8.00 6.35 6.72
CA ALA A 61 -8.46 7.52 5.99
C ALA A 61 -8.22 7.36 4.48
N ALA A 62 -8.85 8.25 3.70
CA ALA A 62 -8.44 8.49 2.32
C ALA A 62 -6.96 8.94 2.28
N PRO A 63 -6.21 8.60 1.22
CA PRO A 63 -4.85 9.11 1.03
C PRO A 63 -4.84 10.65 0.95
N SER A 64 -3.67 11.26 1.17
CA SER A 64 -3.50 12.68 0.86
C SER A 64 -3.39 12.89 -0.65
N THR A 65 -3.79 14.07 -1.14
CA THR A 65 -3.69 14.42 -2.58
C THR A 65 -2.26 14.31 -3.11
N GLU A 66 -1.24 14.58 -2.29
CA GLU A 66 0.17 14.35 -2.66
C GLU A 66 0.48 12.85 -2.91
N ILE A 67 -0.13 11.94 -2.15
CA ILE A 67 -0.01 10.49 -2.36
C ILE A 67 -0.81 10.08 -3.60
N GLU A 68 -2.01 10.63 -3.83
CA GLU A 68 -2.81 10.39 -5.04
C GLU A 68 -2.05 10.82 -6.31
N GLU A 69 -1.54 12.06 -6.36
CA GLU A 69 -0.72 12.57 -7.47
C GLU A 69 0.52 11.71 -7.72
N ARG A 70 1.21 11.27 -6.66
CA ARG A 70 2.40 10.40 -6.78
C ARG A 70 2.05 8.99 -7.24
N ILE A 71 0.88 8.46 -6.90
CA ILE A 71 0.36 7.19 -7.42
C ILE A 71 0.07 7.35 -8.93
N GLU A 72 -0.63 8.40 -9.35
CA GLU A 72 -0.93 8.65 -10.77
C GLU A 72 0.35 8.82 -11.61
N LEU A 73 1.32 9.60 -11.14
CA LEU A 73 2.63 9.75 -11.78
C LEU A 73 3.39 8.42 -11.89
N SER A 74 3.31 7.57 -10.85
CA SER A 74 3.96 6.25 -10.85
C SER A 74 3.27 5.26 -11.80
N LEU A 75 1.95 5.31 -11.90
CA LEU A 75 1.18 4.53 -12.88
C LEU A 75 1.44 4.99 -14.31
N HIS A 76 1.52 6.30 -14.56
CA HIS A 76 1.87 6.84 -15.87
C HIS A 76 3.30 6.44 -16.27
N TRP A 77 4.26 6.50 -15.34
CA TRP A 77 5.60 5.98 -15.55
C TRP A 77 5.57 4.48 -15.90
N LEU A 78 4.85 3.66 -15.13
CA LEU A 78 4.73 2.23 -15.40
C LEU A 78 4.14 1.93 -16.78
N GLN A 79 3.13 2.68 -17.21
CA GLN A 79 2.48 2.53 -18.52
C GLN A 79 3.34 3.07 -19.69
N SER A 80 4.28 3.99 -19.43
CA SER A 80 5.08 4.64 -20.49
C SER A 80 6.05 3.72 -21.22
N ASN A 81 6.40 2.55 -20.66
CA ASN A 81 7.36 1.62 -21.23
C ASN A 81 7.11 0.18 -20.73
N PRO A 82 6.94 -0.83 -21.61
CA PRO A 82 6.74 -2.22 -21.20
C PRO A 82 7.94 -2.87 -20.50
N LEU A 83 9.08 -2.18 -20.38
CA LEU A 83 10.23 -2.59 -19.56
C LEU A 83 10.17 -2.05 -18.12
N HIS A 84 9.22 -1.16 -17.80
CA HIS A 84 8.98 -0.74 -16.42
C HIS A 84 8.12 -1.79 -15.71
N GLY A 85 8.42 -2.04 -14.43
CA GLY A 85 7.73 -3.02 -13.62
C GLY A 85 7.84 -2.68 -12.14
N ILE A 86 6.81 -3.02 -11.37
CA ILE A 86 6.81 -2.95 -9.91
C ILE A 86 6.91 -4.38 -9.40
N LEU A 87 7.93 -4.65 -8.58
CA LEU A 87 8.02 -5.87 -7.80
C LEU A 87 7.23 -5.66 -6.51
N THR A 88 6.01 -6.19 -6.47
CA THR A 88 5.27 -6.33 -5.22
C THR A 88 5.90 -7.44 -4.37
N TRP A 89 5.66 -7.42 -3.06
CA TRP A 89 6.06 -8.54 -2.21
C TRP A 89 4.96 -9.60 -2.28
N SER A 90 5.04 -10.46 -3.30
CA SER A 90 4.20 -11.66 -3.41
C SER A 90 4.43 -12.59 -2.22
N ASP A 91 3.37 -13.28 -1.80
CA ASP A 91 3.51 -14.45 -0.93
C ASP A 91 4.24 -15.57 -1.70
N ASP A 92 5.49 -15.85 -1.33
CA ASP A 92 6.16 -17.11 -1.65
C ASP A 92 5.50 -18.22 -0.80
N ASN A 93 4.84 -19.17 -1.47
CA ASN A 93 4.23 -20.38 -0.89
C ASN A 93 5.17 -21.59 -0.96
#